data_AF-A0A3Q2YA07-F1
#
_entry.id   AF-A0A3Q2YA07-F1
#
_cell.length_a   1.000
_cell.length_b   1.000
_cell.length_c   1.000
_cell.angle_alpha   90.00
_cell.angle_beta   90.00
_cell.angle_gamma   90.00
#
_symmetry.space_group_name_H-M   'P 1'
#
loop_
_entity.id
_entity.type
_entity.pdbx_description
1 polymer ?
#
loop_
_entity_poly.entity_id
_entity_poly.type
_entity_poly.pdbx_seq_one_letter_code
_entity_poly.pdbx_strand_id
1 'polypeptide(L)'
;MAAGSPQEMILRVVEPDQARKLQLSSRPGSIDALIKIIKELEIDLDFDLLFEDPDFDGKRNFLQDIEELPQKSVLHISISQHSSSVASTVGFSDASYPERHSSWPSGSFPVPTFGYNVELRLRDGNAEYEKNNTHLKLTRDQRHDILENIASTLYGFKAYPSDKDITTAAQSLVAKHPCLKEAGSETGYNGWKNSTLRQTIFDEVKKTQINLLFIKKMMEGTFLLRRQTIVISTPSVNELVDLWPALKIVSELYAEFYWIINVHLPNKCYGHHDSHIPRLLTLFRQKVSRTGKIANALAAIFKSHDEQVKRDNFGNTIFVRRIPVFLNLR
;
A
#
# COMPACT_ATOMS: atom_id res chain seq x y z
N MET A 1 -34.53 4.02 -13.42
CA MET A 1 -33.58 5.14 -13.57
C MET A 1 -32.74 4.85 -14.80
N ALA A 2 -32.53 5.85 -15.65
CA ALA A 2 -31.92 5.68 -16.97
C ALA A 2 -30.51 5.08 -16.85
N ALA A 3 -30.26 3.97 -17.55
CA ALA A 3 -28.91 3.49 -17.80
C ALA A 3 -28.19 4.58 -18.60
N GLY A 4 -27.16 5.20 -18.01
CA GLY A 4 -26.34 6.19 -18.69
C GLY A 4 -25.79 5.57 -19.98
N SER A 5 -25.88 6.30 -21.08
CA SER A 5 -25.30 5.88 -22.36
C SER A 5 -23.82 5.53 -22.18
N PRO A 6 -23.33 4.42 -22.78
CA PRO A 6 -21.93 4.04 -22.67
C PRO A 6 -21.05 5.20 -23.15
N GLN A 7 -20.23 5.72 -22.24
CA GLN A 7 -19.32 6.82 -22.53
C GLN A 7 -18.12 6.28 -23.29
N GLU A 8 -17.94 6.75 -24.52
CA GLU A 8 -16.77 6.41 -25.34
C GLU A 8 -15.49 6.86 -24.63
N MET A 9 -14.48 6.00 -24.64
CA MET A 9 -13.19 6.23 -23.97
C MET A 9 -12.07 6.24 -25.00
N ILE A 10 -11.13 7.17 -24.86
CA ILE A 10 -9.95 7.27 -25.73
C ILE A 10 -8.71 6.98 -24.89
N LEU A 11 -8.01 5.91 -25.25
CA LEU A 11 -6.76 5.50 -24.64
C LEU A 11 -5.63 5.74 -25.64
N ARG A 12 -4.55 6.39 -25.20
CA ARG A 12 -3.29 6.42 -25.94
C ARG A 12 -2.36 5.38 -25.33
N VAL A 13 -2.19 4.26 -26.00
CA VAL A 13 -1.31 3.17 -25.57
C VAL A 13 0.09 3.46 -26.12
N VAL A 14 1.07 3.57 -25.23
CA VAL A 14 2.47 3.88 -25.53
C VAL A 14 3.30 2.64 -25.25
N GLU A 15 3.88 2.10 -26.31
CA GLU A 15 4.88 1.06 -26.31
C GLU A 15 6.29 1.70 -26.37
N PRO A 16 7.38 0.95 -26.13
CA PRO A 16 8.74 1.49 -26.21
C PRO A 16 9.04 2.20 -27.54
N ASP A 17 8.53 1.66 -28.65
CA ASP A 17 8.89 2.09 -30.01
C ASP A 17 7.74 2.83 -30.75
N GLN A 18 6.52 2.80 -30.22
CA GLN A 18 5.34 3.37 -30.89
C GLN A 18 4.25 3.79 -29.91
N ALA A 19 3.33 4.66 -30.35
CA ALA A 19 2.13 5.00 -29.60
C ALA A 19 0.90 4.88 -30.49
N ARG A 20 -0.12 4.17 -30.01
CA ARG A 20 -1.37 3.88 -30.71
C ARG A 20 -2.54 4.51 -29.97
N LYS A 21 -3.51 5.04 -30.73
CA LYS A 21 -4.77 5.53 -30.18
C LYS A 21 -5.80 4.41 -30.27
N LEU A 22 -6.34 4.00 -29.13
CA LEU A 22 -7.40 3.02 -28.98
C LEU A 22 -8.68 3.74 -28.56
N GLN A 23 -9.74 3.60 -29.34
CA GLN A 23 -11.06 4.14 -29.01
C GLN A 23 -11.97 2.99 -28.63
N LEU A 24 -12.47 3.03 -27.39
CA LEU A 24 -13.38 2.03 -26.84
C LEU A 24 -14.79 2.60 -26.81
N SER A 25 -15.77 1.80 -27.20
CA SER A 25 -17.19 2.17 -27.14
C SER A 25 -17.70 2.34 -25.70
N SER A 26 -17.03 1.70 -24.73
CA SER A 26 -17.32 1.79 -23.30
C SER A 26 -16.09 1.42 -22.46
N ARG A 27 -16.10 1.77 -21.17
CA ARG A 27 -15.05 1.35 -20.23
C ARG A 27 -15.03 -0.19 -20.11
N PRO A 28 -13.85 -0.84 -20.15
CA PRO A 28 -13.73 -2.27 -19.91
C PRO A 28 -14.25 -2.67 -18.52
N GLY A 29 -14.75 -3.90 -18.38
CA GLY A 29 -15.25 -4.39 -17.08
C GLY A 29 -14.17 -4.75 -16.06
N SER A 30 -12.91 -4.87 -16.48
CA SER A 30 -11.76 -5.15 -15.61
C SER A 30 -10.44 -4.78 -16.28
N ILE A 31 -9.36 -4.74 -15.51
CA ILE A 31 -8.00 -4.59 -16.03
C ILE A 31 -7.62 -5.75 -16.95
N ASP A 32 -7.98 -6.99 -16.59
CA ASP A 32 -7.73 -8.16 -17.44
C ASP A 32 -8.45 -8.07 -18.80
N ALA A 33 -9.67 -7.53 -18.81
CA ALA A 33 -10.41 -7.28 -20.04
C ALA A 33 -9.70 -6.22 -20.90
N LEU A 34 -9.19 -5.15 -20.27
CA LEU A 34 -8.39 -4.13 -20.96
C LEU A 34 -7.08 -4.70 -21.50
N ILE A 35 -6.35 -5.50 -20.71
CA ILE A 35 -5.12 -6.18 -21.14
C ILE A 35 -5.40 -7.08 -22.34
N LYS A 36 -6.51 -7.83 -22.32
CA LYS A 36 -6.91 -8.68 -23.44
C LYS A 36 -7.15 -7.86 -24.72
N ILE A 37 -7.85 -6.73 -24.64
CA ILE A 37 -8.06 -5.82 -25.78
C ILE A 37 -6.72 -5.27 -26.29
N ILE A 38 -5.79 -4.91 -25.40
CA ILE A 38 -4.48 -4.40 -25.80
C ILE A 38 -3.61 -5.51 -26.43
N LYS A 39 -3.70 -6.76 -25.93
CA LYS A 39 -3.00 -7.91 -26.53
C LYS A 39 -3.47 -8.20 -27.97
N GLU A 40 -4.72 -7.89 -28.31
CA GLU A 40 -5.22 -7.96 -29.70
C GLU A 40 -4.50 -6.99 -30.66
N LEU A 41 -3.74 -6.01 -30.15
CA LEU A 41 -2.91 -5.09 -30.94
C LEU A 41 -1.53 -5.67 -31.34
N GLU A 42 -1.39 -7.00 -31.35
CA GLU A 42 -0.16 -7.75 -31.66
C GLU A 42 0.96 -7.63 -30.61
N ILE A 43 0.59 -7.49 -29.33
CA ILE A 43 1.55 -7.53 -28.21
C ILE A 43 1.59 -8.95 -27.65
N ASP A 44 2.64 -9.69 -28.01
CA ASP A 44 2.82 -11.11 -27.66
C ASP A 44 3.51 -11.34 -26.30
N LEU A 45 3.75 -10.27 -25.54
CA LEU A 45 4.42 -10.31 -24.24
C LEU A 45 3.45 -10.06 -23.09
N ASP A 46 3.79 -10.58 -21.92
CA ASP A 46 3.14 -10.16 -20.67
C ASP A 46 3.72 -8.82 -20.22
N PHE A 47 2.81 -7.91 -19.88
CA PHE A 47 3.14 -6.53 -19.53
C PHE A 47 2.22 -6.01 -18.43
N ASP A 48 2.75 -5.03 -17.69
CA ASP A 48 1.98 -4.23 -16.76
C ASP A 48 1.57 -2.91 -17.42
N LEU A 49 0.38 -2.43 -17.04
CA LEU A 49 -0.14 -1.15 -17.49
C LEU A 49 0.19 -0.04 -16.49
N LEU A 50 0.93 0.96 -16.96
CA LEU A 50 1.15 2.20 -16.23
C LEU A 50 0.25 3.28 -16.83
N PHE A 51 -0.49 4.04 -16.04
CA PHE A 51 -1.26 5.18 -16.54
C PHE A 51 -0.63 6.50 -16.10
N GLU A 52 -0.78 7.54 -16.90
CA GLU A 52 -0.46 8.90 -16.49
C GLU A 52 -1.53 9.39 -15.51
N ASP A 53 -1.14 9.49 -14.25
CA ASP A 53 -2.03 9.76 -13.14
C ASP A 53 -2.33 11.27 -13.02
N PRO A 54 -3.56 11.73 -13.30
CA PRO A 54 -3.91 13.14 -13.23
C PRO A 54 -3.81 13.70 -11.80
N ASP A 55 -3.98 12.85 -10.78
CA ASP A 55 -3.93 13.24 -9.37
C ASP A 55 -2.48 13.47 -8.89
N PHE A 56 -1.49 13.03 -9.66
CA PHE A 56 -0.06 13.10 -9.31
C PHE A 56 0.80 13.70 -10.44
N ASP A 57 0.32 14.80 -11.03
CA ASP A 57 1.04 15.59 -12.05
C ASP A 57 1.42 14.79 -13.32
N GLY A 58 0.62 13.79 -13.69
CA GLY A 58 0.87 12.95 -14.87
C GLY A 58 2.01 11.94 -14.69
N LYS A 59 2.42 11.67 -13.44
CA LYS A 59 3.37 10.59 -13.15
C LYS A 59 2.79 9.23 -13.53
N ARG A 60 3.65 8.32 -13.96
CA ARG A 60 3.26 6.98 -14.44
C ARG A 60 3.09 6.04 -13.27
N ASN A 61 1.87 5.56 -13.04
CA ASN A 61 1.50 4.70 -11.92
C ASN A 61 0.88 3.39 -12.40
N PHE A 62 1.02 2.32 -11.61
CA PHE A 62 0.36 1.07 -11.94
C PHE A 62 -1.15 1.23 -11.88
N LEU A 63 -1.83 0.78 -12.93
CA LEU A 63 -3.28 0.73 -12.94
C LEU A 63 -3.76 -0.41 -12.03
N GLN A 64 -4.47 -0.09 -10.95
CA GLN A 64 -4.94 -1.08 -9.97
C GLN A 64 -6.47 -1.24 -9.98
N ASP A 65 -7.20 -0.20 -10.41
CA ASP A 65 -8.63 -0.29 -10.67
C ASP A 65 -8.97 0.37 -12.01
N ILE A 66 -9.81 -0.29 -12.81
CA ILE A 66 -10.26 0.23 -14.11
C ILE A 66 -11.01 1.56 -13.96
N GLU A 67 -11.60 1.79 -12.79
CA GLU A 67 -12.31 3.02 -12.45
C GLU A 67 -11.38 4.23 -12.30
N GLU A 68 -10.07 4.02 -12.12
CA GLU A 68 -9.07 5.11 -12.03
C GLU A 68 -8.84 5.81 -13.36
N LEU A 69 -9.17 5.18 -14.50
CA LEU A 69 -8.86 5.73 -15.81
C LEU A 69 -9.87 6.81 -16.25
N PRO A 70 -9.46 8.07 -16.46
CA PRO A 70 -10.32 9.07 -17.08
C PRO A 70 -10.74 8.69 -18.51
N GLN A 71 -11.79 9.35 -19.01
CA GLN A 71 -12.32 9.14 -20.37
C GLN A 71 -11.26 9.37 -21.47
N LYS A 72 -10.22 10.17 -21.18
CA LYS A 72 -9.01 10.31 -22.00
C LYS A 72 -7.80 9.99 -21.14
N SER A 73 -7.11 8.90 -21.45
CA SER A 73 -5.96 8.42 -20.66
C SER A 73 -4.77 8.04 -21.52
N VAL A 74 -3.57 8.20 -20.99
CA VAL A 74 -2.33 7.68 -21.60
C VAL A 74 -1.89 6.48 -20.79
N LEU A 75 -1.75 5.34 -21.46
CA LEU A 75 -1.27 4.08 -20.91
C LEU A 75 0.11 3.80 -21.47
N HIS A 76 1.05 3.38 -20.63
CA HIS A 76 2.39 2.97 -20.98
C HIS A 76 2.54 1.49 -20.67
N ILE A 77 3.04 0.73 -21.64
CA ILE A 77 3.31 -0.70 -21.49
C ILE A 77 4.69 -0.87 -20.86
N SER A 78 4.72 -1.46 -19.67
CA SER A 78 5.95 -1.91 -19.04
C SER A 78 6.09 -3.40 -19.29
N ILE A 79 7.02 -3.80 -20.16
CA ILE A 79 7.32 -5.22 -20.39
C ILE A 79 7.78 -5.79 -19.05
N SER A 80 7.06 -6.79 -18.56
CA SER A 80 7.46 -7.46 -17.33
C SER A 80 8.73 -8.26 -17.60
N GLN A 81 9.87 -7.67 -17.29
CA GLN A 81 11.12 -8.42 -17.22
C GLN A 81 11.10 -9.26 -15.94
N HIS A 82 10.31 -10.34 -15.92
CA HIS A 82 10.60 -11.46 -15.03
C HIS A 82 11.84 -12.20 -15.53
N SER A 83 12.99 -11.51 -15.64
CA SER A 83 14.29 -12.14 -15.50
C SER A 83 14.52 -12.35 -14.01
N SER A 84 14.00 -13.48 -13.52
CA SER A 84 14.36 -14.03 -12.22
C SER A 84 15.84 -14.37 -12.20
N SER A 85 16.68 -13.44 -11.76
CA SER A 85 18.04 -13.75 -11.29
C SER A 85 18.48 -12.74 -10.24
N VAL A 86 17.81 -12.80 -9.09
CA VAL A 86 18.50 -12.62 -7.82
C VAL A 86 18.32 -13.94 -7.07
N ALA A 87 19.44 -14.64 -6.90
CA ALA A 87 19.52 -15.92 -6.22
C ALA A 87 18.80 -15.85 -4.87
N SER A 88 17.64 -16.49 -4.78
CA SER A 88 16.97 -16.79 -3.52
C SER A 88 16.98 -18.30 -3.35
N THR A 89 18.15 -18.84 -2.96
CA THR A 89 18.18 -20.15 -2.32
C THR A 89 18.05 -19.93 -0.83
N VAL A 90 16.81 -19.86 -0.37
CA VAL A 90 16.42 -20.39 0.94
C VAL A 90 14.91 -20.59 0.88
N GLY A 91 14.52 -21.79 0.46
CA GLY A 91 13.19 -22.30 0.75
C GLY A 91 13.08 -22.45 2.26
N PHE A 92 12.38 -21.54 2.91
CA PHE A 92 11.99 -21.70 4.29
C PHE A 92 10.57 -22.23 4.32
N SER A 93 10.50 -23.47 4.80
CA SER A 93 9.31 -24.26 5.02
C SER A 93 8.24 -23.47 5.75
N ASP A 94 7.01 -23.73 5.34
CA ASP A 94 5.77 -23.46 6.05
C ASP A 94 5.96 -23.72 7.54
N ALA A 95 6.17 -22.65 8.30
CA ALA A 95 6.22 -22.71 9.74
C ALA A 95 4.80 -23.05 10.19
N SER A 96 4.60 -24.32 10.52
CA SER A 96 3.42 -24.83 11.21
C SER A 96 3.38 -24.18 12.59
N TYR A 97 2.82 -22.96 12.64
CA TYR A 97 2.49 -22.29 13.88
C TYR A 97 1.36 -23.06 14.58
N PRO A 98 1.29 -23.07 15.91
CA PRO A 98 0.30 -23.86 16.62
C PRO A 98 -1.12 -23.35 16.28
N GLU A 99 -1.83 -24.12 15.47
CA GLU A 99 -3.25 -23.96 15.17
C GLU A 99 -4.05 -24.13 16.46
N ARG A 100 -4.21 -23.05 17.23
CA ARG A 100 -5.14 -23.01 18.36
C ARG A 100 -6.40 -22.23 18.00
N HIS A 101 -7.04 -22.50 16.86
CA HIS A 101 -8.21 -21.71 16.47
C HIS A 101 -9.28 -22.56 15.79
N SER A 102 -10.53 -22.29 16.16
CA SER A 102 -11.74 -22.95 15.66
C SER A 102 -11.77 -22.97 14.13
N SER A 103 -12.30 -24.05 13.53
CA SER A 103 -12.49 -24.11 12.08
C SER A 103 -13.32 -22.91 11.58
N TRP A 104 -12.94 -22.37 10.43
CA TRP A 104 -13.70 -21.30 9.78
C TRP A 104 -15.19 -21.70 9.66
N PRO A 105 -16.14 -20.81 9.98
CA PRO A 105 -17.56 -21.13 9.91
C PRO A 105 -17.93 -21.56 8.49
N SER A 106 -18.61 -22.70 8.35
CA SER A 106 -19.08 -23.19 7.05
C SER A 106 -20.22 -22.35 6.44
N GLY A 107 -20.71 -21.33 7.18
CA GLY A 107 -21.77 -20.41 6.79
C GLY A 107 -21.37 -18.93 6.96
N SER A 108 -22.33 -18.06 7.30
CA SER A 108 -22.06 -16.64 7.54
C SER A 108 -21.09 -16.44 8.72
N PHE A 109 -20.25 -15.41 8.64
CA PHE A 109 -19.38 -15.03 9.74
C PHE A 109 -20.21 -14.64 10.97
N PRO A 110 -19.93 -15.19 12.16
CA PRO A 110 -20.68 -14.86 13.37
C PRO A 110 -20.30 -13.46 13.85
N VAL A 111 -21.19 -12.49 13.60
CA VAL A 111 -21.00 -11.11 14.06
C VAL A 111 -21.00 -11.09 15.60
N PRO A 112 -19.92 -10.60 16.24
CA PRO A 112 -19.80 -10.58 17.70
C PRO A 112 -20.85 -9.68 18.34
N THR A 113 -20.90 -9.74 19.67
CA THR A 113 -21.59 -8.75 20.49
C THR A 113 -20.69 -7.55 20.70
N PHE A 114 -21.24 -6.36 20.59
CA PHE A 114 -20.53 -5.09 20.78
C PHE A 114 -20.76 -4.53 22.19
N GLY A 115 -20.09 -3.42 22.51
CA GLY A 115 -20.34 -2.71 23.76
C GLY A 115 -21.82 -2.32 23.90
N TYR A 116 -22.34 -2.31 25.13
CA TYR A 116 -23.77 -2.05 25.41
C TYR A 116 -24.33 -0.82 24.68
N ASN A 117 -23.58 0.29 24.70
CA ASN A 117 -23.96 1.52 24.02
C ASN A 117 -24.03 1.38 22.49
N VAL A 118 -23.15 0.56 21.90
CA VAL A 118 -23.15 0.27 20.47
C VAL A 118 -24.33 -0.62 20.11
N GLU A 119 -24.57 -1.69 20.88
CA GLU A 119 -25.71 -2.60 20.65
C GLU A 119 -27.05 -1.86 20.70
N LEU A 120 -27.23 -0.98 21.69
CA LEU A 120 -28.44 -0.15 21.80
C LEU A 120 -28.62 0.73 20.55
N ARG A 121 -27.55 1.39 20.10
CA ARG A 121 -27.55 2.25 18.91
C ARG A 121 -27.84 1.45 17.63
N LEU A 122 -27.27 0.26 17.50
CA LEU A 122 -27.51 -0.62 16.35
C LEU A 122 -28.96 -1.10 16.31
N ARG A 123 -29.53 -1.45 17.46
CA ARG A 123 -30.94 -1.86 17.55
C ARG A 123 -31.87 -0.72 17.16
N ASP A 124 -31.70 0.45 17.76
CA ASP A 124 -32.55 1.61 17.49
C ASP A 124 -32.37 2.10 16.04
N GLY A 125 -31.13 2.07 15.54
CA GLY A 125 -30.80 2.40 14.14
C GLY A 125 -31.39 1.41 13.13
N ASN A 126 -31.39 0.10 13.41
CA ASN A 126 -32.05 -0.88 12.55
C ASN A 126 -33.56 -0.64 12.49
N ALA A 127 -34.22 -0.34 13.61
CA ALA A 127 -35.64 -0.03 13.65
C ALA A 127 -35.98 1.23 12.83
N GLU A 128 -35.12 2.25 12.88
CA GLU A 128 -35.28 3.46 12.07
C GLU A 128 -35.01 3.22 10.58
N TYR A 129 -34.03 2.37 10.26
CA TYR A 129 -33.74 1.94 8.90
C TYR A 129 -34.92 1.18 8.28
N GLU A 130 -35.56 0.27 9.02
CA GLU A 130 -36.74 -0.45 8.53
C GLU A 130 -37.92 0.49 8.23
N LYS A 131 -38.09 1.54 9.05
CA LYS A 131 -39.21 2.48 8.90
C LYS A 131 -38.99 3.49 7.78
N ASN A 132 -37.78 4.06 7.71
CA ASN A 132 -37.50 5.26 6.93
C ASN A 132 -36.31 5.11 5.97
N ASN A 133 -35.69 3.93 5.88
CA ASN A 133 -34.44 3.68 5.14
C ASN A 133 -33.30 4.64 5.54
N THR A 134 -33.30 5.04 6.82
CA THR A 134 -32.34 5.99 7.38
C THR A 134 -31.10 5.25 7.90
N HIS A 135 -29.93 5.65 7.42
CA HIS A 135 -28.66 5.04 7.78
C HIS A 135 -28.12 5.62 9.09
N LEU A 136 -27.56 4.76 9.94
CA LEU A 136 -27.05 5.13 11.24
C LEU A 136 -25.71 5.87 11.11
N LYS A 137 -25.64 7.08 11.66
CA LYS A 137 -24.37 7.79 11.85
C LYS A 137 -23.75 7.39 13.19
N LEU A 138 -22.55 6.81 13.11
CA LEU A 138 -21.77 6.40 14.28
C LEU A 138 -20.74 7.48 14.66
N THR A 139 -20.48 7.58 15.96
CA THR A 139 -19.32 8.33 16.48
C THR A 139 -18.02 7.55 16.23
N ARG A 140 -16.87 8.23 16.35
CA ARG A 140 -15.55 7.60 16.22
C ARG A 140 -15.39 6.40 17.16
N ASP A 141 -15.78 6.55 18.42
CA ASP A 141 -15.61 5.52 19.44
C ASP A 141 -16.52 4.32 19.20
N GLN A 142 -17.77 4.56 18.80
CA GLN A 142 -18.70 3.48 18.42
C GLN A 142 -18.19 2.70 17.20
N ARG A 143 -17.61 3.40 16.22
CA ARG A 143 -17.03 2.75 15.04
C ARG A 143 -15.82 1.91 15.42
N HIS A 144 -14.97 2.42 16.31
CA HIS A 144 -13.79 1.71 16.79
C HIS A 144 -14.16 0.43 17.55
N ASP A 145 -15.15 0.49 18.47
CA ASP A 145 -15.64 -0.68 19.21
C ASP A 145 -16.11 -1.80 18.28
N ILE A 146 -16.87 -1.47 17.22
CA ILE A 146 -17.29 -2.45 16.22
C ILE A 146 -16.08 -3.08 15.51
N LEU A 147 -15.15 -2.25 15.04
CA LEU A 147 -13.99 -2.72 14.27
C LEU A 147 -13.05 -3.60 15.11
N GLU A 148 -12.78 -3.21 16.35
CA GLU A 148 -11.94 -3.97 17.28
C GLU A 148 -12.56 -5.34 17.58
N ASN A 149 -13.86 -5.40 17.88
CA ASN A 149 -14.54 -6.67 18.14
C ASN A 149 -14.61 -7.58 16.90
N ILE A 150 -14.82 -7.01 15.71
CA ILE A 150 -14.79 -7.77 14.45
C ILE A 150 -13.38 -8.32 14.19
N ALA A 151 -12.35 -7.49 14.32
CA ALA A 151 -10.95 -7.91 14.12
C ALA A 151 -10.53 -8.99 15.12
N SER A 152 -10.91 -8.84 16.40
CA SER A 152 -10.67 -9.85 17.44
C SER A 152 -11.38 -11.17 17.14
N THR A 153 -12.63 -11.11 16.68
CA THR A 153 -13.39 -12.31 16.31
C THR A 153 -12.78 -13.02 15.09
N LEU A 154 -12.37 -12.26 14.07
CA LEU A 154 -11.63 -12.77 12.92
C LEU A 154 -10.34 -13.47 13.36
N TYR A 155 -9.56 -12.83 14.23
CA TYR A 155 -8.33 -13.39 14.77
C TYR A 155 -8.57 -14.71 15.52
N GLY A 156 -9.69 -14.81 16.24
CA GLY A 156 -10.12 -16.03 16.95
C GLY A 156 -10.37 -17.24 16.04
N PHE A 157 -10.74 -17.03 14.77
CA PHE A 157 -10.86 -18.08 13.76
C PHE A 157 -9.57 -18.29 12.98
N LYS A 158 -8.89 -17.19 12.61
CA LYS A 158 -7.72 -17.22 11.75
C LYS A 158 -6.77 -16.08 12.12
N ALA A 159 -5.57 -16.43 12.55
CA ALA A 159 -4.56 -15.46 12.97
C ALA A 159 -4.20 -14.44 11.88
N TYR A 160 -4.28 -14.84 10.61
CA TYR A 160 -4.02 -14.02 9.43
C TYR A 160 -5.17 -14.17 8.43
N PRO A 161 -6.28 -13.42 8.59
CA PRO A 161 -7.43 -13.52 7.70
C PRO A 161 -7.06 -13.03 6.29
N SER A 162 -7.61 -13.68 5.27
CA SER A 162 -7.47 -13.24 3.88
C SER A 162 -8.46 -12.13 3.54
N ASP A 163 -8.28 -11.47 2.39
CA ASP A 163 -9.24 -10.46 1.92
C ASP A 163 -10.68 -11.00 1.81
N LYS A 164 -10.83 -12.28 1.40
CA LYS A 164 -12.13 -12.96 1.35
C LYS A 164 -12.75 -13.16 2.74
N ASP A 165 -11.92 -13.48 3.73
CA ASP A 165 -12.33 -13.67 5.12
C ASP A 165 -12.87 -12.35 5.70
N ILE A 166 -12.15 -11.25 5.46
CA ILE A 166 -12.56 -9.89 5.87
C ILE A 166 -13.82 -9.43 5.14
N THR A 167 -13.92 -9.73 3.84
CA THR A 167 -15.11 -9.43 3.03
C THR A 167 -16.34 -10.13 3.61
N THR A 168 -16.22 -11.40 3.98
CA THR A 168 -17.31 -12.20 4.57
C THR A 168 -17.76 -11.61 5.92
N ALA A 169 -16.82 -11.15 6.74
CA ALA A 169 -17.14 -10.49 8.01
C ALA A 169 -17.87 -9.16 7.80
N ALA A 170 -17.42 -8.33 6.87
CA ALA A 170 -18.08 -7.06 6.55
C ALA A 170 -19.49 -7.25 5.97
N GLN A 171 -19.66 -8.24 5.09
CA GLN A 171 -20.98 -8.63 4.57
C GLN A 171 -21.92 -9.07 5.69
N SER A 172 -21.44 -9.95 6.59
CA SER A 172 -22.25 -10.47 7.69
C SER A 172 -22.64 -9.37 8.69
N LEU A 173 -21.73 -8.41 8.94
CA LEU A 173 -21.99 -7.23 9.77
C LEU A 173 -23.16 -6.41 9.22
N VAL A 174 -23.11 -6.03 7.93
CA VAL A 174 -24.17 -5.22 7.30
C VAL A 174 -25.46 -6.02 7.12
N ALA A 175 -25.38 -7.34 6.89
CA ALA A 175 -26.56 -8.19 6.81
C ALA A 175 -27.29 -8.26 8.17
N LYS A 176 -26.56 -8.36 9.29
CA LYS A 176 -27.13 -8.35 10.64
C LYS A 176 -27.59 -6.94 11.07
N HIS A 177 -26.91 -5.90 10.60
CA HIS A 177 -27.21 -4.51 10.93
C HIS A 177 -27.36 -3.64 9.66
N PRO A 178 -28.52 -3.72 8.96
CA PRO A 178 -28.75 -2.96 7.73
C PRO A 178 -28.59 -1.44 7.89
N CYS A 179 -28.80 -0.90 9.10
CA CYS A 179 -28.56 0.52 9.38
C CYS A 179 -27.11 0.97 9.16
N LEU A 180 -26.15 0.04 9.14
CA LEU A 180 -24.74 0.31 8.89
C LEU A 180 -24.37 0.37 7.40
N LYS A 181 -25.31 0.11 6.49
CA LYS A 181 -25.05 0.12 5.05
C LYS A 181 -24.56 1.50 4.61
N GLU A 182 -23.55 1.55 3.72
CA GLU A 182 -23.06 2.82 3.18
C GLU A 182 -23.98 3.35 2.07
N ALA A 183 -24.52 4.55 2.26
CA ALA A 183 -25.39 5.19 1.28
C ALA A 183 -24.63 5.44 -0.04
N GLY A 184 -25.21 5.02 -1.16
CA GLY A 184 -24.61 5.16 -2.49
C GLY A 184 -23.53 4.13 -2.84
N SER A 185 -23.22 3.19 -1.95
CA SER A 185 -22.33 2.06 -2.25
C SER A 185 -23.10 0.92 -2.92
N GLU A 186 -22.57 0.40 -4.04
CA GLU A 186 -23.14 -0.75 -4.75
C GLU A 186 -23.22 -2.00 -3.87
N THR A 187 -22.19 -2.24 -3.06
CA THR A 187 -22.14 -3.38 -2.14
C THR A 187 -22.75 -3.06 -0.77
N GLY A 188 -22.59 -1.82 -0.30
CA GLY A 188 -23.06 -1.37 1.01
C GLY A 188 -22.16 -1.74 2.19
N TYR A 189 -21.13 -2.57 2.01
CA TYR A 189 -20.21 -3.02 3.06
C TYR A 189 -18.73 -2.70 2.80
N ASN A 190 -18.38 -2.08 1.67
CA ASN A 190 -16.98 -1.84 1.29
C ASN A 190 -16.22 -1.01 2.32
N GLY A 191 -16.76 0.09 2.85
CA GLY A 191 -16.03 0.86 3.85
C GLY A 191 -15.87 0.14 5.19
N TRP A 192 -16.77 -0.79 5.54
CA TRP A 192 -16.56 -1.70 6.68
C TRP A 192 -15.44 -2.70 6.40
N LYS A 193 -15.43 -3.34 5.23
CA LYS A 193 -14.32 -4.20 4.79
C LYS A 193 -12.98 -3.46 4.90
N ASN A 194 -12.90 -2.25 4.35
CA ASN A 194 -11.68 -1.45 4.31
C ASN A 194 -11.22 -1.01 5.70
N SER A 195 -12.16 -0.64 6.58
CA SER A 195 -11.86 -0.23 7.95
C SER A 195 -11.40 -1.42 8.79
N THR A 196 -12.03 -2.60 8.64
CA THR A 196 -11.60 -3.84 9.28
C THR A 196 -10.22 -4.24 8.80
N LEU A 197 -9.96 -4.13 7.50
CA LEU A 197 -8.64 -4.40 6.93
C LEU A 197 -7.57 -3.49 7.56
N ARG A 198 -7.82 -2.18 7.61
CA ARG A 198 -6.92 -1.22 8.29
C ARG A 198 -6.69 -1.61 9.76
N GLN A 199 -7.73 -2.01 10.48
CA GLN A 199 -7.62 -2.45 11.88
C GLN A 199 -6.72 -3.70 12.00
N THR A 200 -6.86 -4.69 11.11
CA THR A 200 -6.00 -5.89 11.14
C THR A 200 -4.52 -5.59 10.89
N ILE A 201 -4.19 -4.67 9.97
CA ILE A 201 -2.80 -4.21 9.75
C ILE A 201 -2.29 -3.49 11.01
N PHE A 202 -3.11 -2.62 11.59
CA PHE A 202 -2.76 -1.87 12.79
C PHE A 202 -2.44 -2.79 13.96
N ASP A 203 -3.25 -3.84 14.16
CA ASP A 203 -3.04 -4.82 15.23
C ASP A 203 -1.77 -5.65 14.99
N GLU A 204 -1.47 -6.00 13.73
CA GLU A 204 -0.23 -6.70 13.38
C GLU A 204 1.03 -5.88 13.67
N VAL A 205 1.03 -4.59 13.31
CA VAL A 205 2.17 -3.69 13.55
C VAL A 205 2.45 -3.49 15.04
N LYS A 206 1.45 -3.68 15.90
CA LYS A 206 1.60 -3.61 17.36
C LYS A 206 2.20 -4.86 18.00
N LYS A 207 2.30 -5.98 17.27
CA LYS A 207 2.85 -7.22 17.82
C LYS A 207 4.37 -7.12 18.04
N THR A 208 4.87 -7.88 19.01
CA THR A 208 6.33 -7.98 19.27
C THR A 208 7.05 -8.71 18.14
N GLN A 209 6.43 -9.74 17.59
CA GLN A 209 6.89 -10.49 16.43
C GLN A 209 5.96 -10.16 15.26
N ILE A 210 6.41 -9.26 14.40
CA ILE A 210 5.64 -8.74 13.27
C ILE A 210 5.75 -9.69 12.08
N ASN A 211 4.62 -10.08 11.49
CA ASN A 211 4.58 -10.83 10.24
C ASN A 211 4.63 -9.89 9.03
N LEU A 212 5.84 -9.67 8.52
CA LEU A 212 6.07 -8.78 7.37
C LEU A 212 5.40 -9.27 6.08
N LEU A 213 5.29 -10.58 5.85
CA LEU A 213 4.66 -11.12 4.64
C LEU A 213 3.16 -10.83 4.64
N PHE A 214 2.51 -10.98 5.80
CA PHE A 214 1.11 -10.62 5.97
C PHE A 214 0.91 -9.12 5.76
N ILE A 215 1.71 -8.27 6.41
CA ILE A 215 1.63 -6.80 6.23
C ILE A 215 1.75 -6.44 4.76
N LYS A 216 2.79 -6.93 4.07
CA LYS A 216 3.02 -6.64 2.65
C LYS A 216 1.79 -6.96 1.81
N LYS A 217 1.24 -8.17 1.96
CA LYS A 217 0.05 -8.61 1.23
C LYS A 217 -1.17 -7.72 1.51
N MET A 218 -1.39 -7.35 2.76
CA MET A 218 -2.51 -6.50 3.16
C MET A 218 -2.33 -5.06 2.70
N MET A 219 -1.09 -4.54 2.73
CA MET A 219 -0.72 -3.23 2.24
C MET A 219 -0.94 -3.13 0.72
N GLU A 220 -0.51 -4.12 -0.07
CA GLU A 220 -0.78 -4.19 -1.52
C GLU A 220 -2.28 -4.11 -1.81
N GLY A 221 -3.11 -4.92 -1.14
CA GLY A 221 -4.56 -4.90 -1.32
C GLY A 221 -5.27 -3.62 -0.86
N THR A 222 -4.57 -2.72 -0.16
CA THR A 222 -5.13 -1.43 0.31
C THR A 222 -4.48 -0.20 -0.29
N PHE A 223 -3.64 -0.39 -1.31
CA PHE A 223 -2.98 0.70 -2.01
C PHE A 223 -3.97 1.76 -2.52
N LEU A 224 -5.01 1.33 -3.25
CA LEU A 224 -6.06 2.21 -3.78
C LEU A 224 -6.67 3.12 -2.70
N LEU A 225 -6.95 2.55 -1.52
CA LEU A 225 -7.55 3.27 -0.40
C LEU A 225 -6.63 4.32 0.19
N ARG A 226 -5.33 4.00 0.28
CA ARG A 226 -4.31 4.95 0.74
C ARG A 226 -4.13 6.08 -0.26
N ARG A 227 -4.06 5.77 -1.56
CA ARG A 227 -4.02 6.76 -2.65
C ARG A 227 -5.23 7.69 -2.59
N GLN A 228 -6.44 7.15 -2.49
CA GLN A 228 -7.66 7.95 -2.32
C GLN A 228 -7.62 8.82 -1.05
N THR A 229 -7.14 8.28 0.08
CA THR A 229 -7.01 9.05 1.32
C THR A 229 -6.08 10.26 1.13
N ILE A 230 -4.94 10.05 0.45
CA ILE A 230 -3.97 11.12 0.16
C ILE A 230 -4.58 12.17 -0.76
N VAL A 231 -5.23 11.75 -1.86
CA VAL A 231 -5.79 12.65 -2.87
C VAL A 231 -7.00 13.44 -2.32
N ILE A 232 -7.91 12.76 -1.63
CA ILE A 232 -9.19 13.36 -1.18
C ILE A 232 -9.02 14.12 0.13
N SER A 233 -8.32 13.54 1.10
CA SER A 233 -8.25 14.12 2.47
C SER A 233 -7.01 14.97 2.69
N THR A 234 -5.99 14.86 1.83
CA THR A 234 -4.70 15.58 1.94
C THR A 234 -4.18 15.66 3.39
N PRO A 235 -4.08 14.52 4.11
CA PRO A 235 -3.72 14.54 5.52
C PRO A 235 -2.27 14.97 5.72
N SER A 236 -1.95 15.47 6.92
CA SER A 236 -0.57 15.66 7.33
C SER A 236 0.17 14.31 7.39
N VAL A 237 1.51 14.35 7.34
CA VAL A 237 2.34 13.14 7.44
C VAL A 237 2.05 12.36 8.74
N ASN A 238 1.84 13.07 9.85
CA ASN A 238 1.55 12.43 11.14
C ASN A 238 0.20 11.72 11.11
N GLU A 239 -0.85 12.37 10.59
CA GLU A 239 -2.17 11.75 10.47
C GLU A 239 -2.15 10.53 9.53
N LEU A 240 -1.44 10.62 8.39
CA LEU A 240 -1.30 9.50 7.46
C LEU A 240 -0.64 8.29 8.13
N VAL A 241 0.42 8.56 8.89
CA VAL A 241 1.19 7.54 9.61
C VAL A 241 0.42 6.96 10.80
N ASP A 242 -0.43 7.74 11.45
CA ASP A 242 -1.33 7.25 12.50
C ASP A 242 -2.46 6.39 11.92
N LEU A 243 -2.96 6.73 10.72
CA LEU A 243 -3.94 5.94 9.99
C LEU A 243 -3.36 4.63 9.44
N TRP A 244 -2.08 4.65 9.04
CA TRP A 244 -1.39 3.51 8.45
C TRP A 244 0.01 3.32 9.07
N PRO A 245 0.10 2.77 10.29
CA PRO A 245 1.39 2.63 10.99
C PRO A 245 2.41 1.75 10.26
N ALA A 246 1.95 0.85 9.39
CA ALA A 246 2.81 0.05 8.53
C ALA A 246 3.72 0.91 7.64
N LEU A 247 3.35 2.16 7.32
CA LEU A 247 4.22 3.09 6.58
C LEU A 247 5.47 3.51 7.35
N LYS A 248 5.55 3.26 8.67
CA LYS A 248 6.80 3.41 9.45
C LYS A 248 7.80 2.30 9.15
N ILE A 249 7.36 1.19 8.55
CA ILE A 249 8.22 0.08 8.13
C ILE A 249 8.85 0.48 6.79
N VAL A 250 10.19 0.46 6.73
CA VAL A 250 10.96 0.98 5.59
C VAL A 250 10.64 0.25 4.28
N SER A 251 10.41 -1.07 4.32
CA SER A 251 10.02 -1.85 3.13
C SER A 251 8.68 -1.38 2.56
N GLU A 252 7.70 -1.16 3.43
CA GLU A 252 6.35 -0.73 3.03
C GLU A 252 6.38 0.70 2.51
N LEU A 253 7.16 1.60 3.13
CA LEU A 253 7.35 2.95 2.61
C LEU A 253 7.95 2.96 1.20
N TYR A 254 8.95 2.11 0.94
CA TYR A 254 9.55 1.99 -0.38
C TYR A 254 8.59 1.40 -1.40
N ALA A 255 7.82 0.38 -1.02
CA ALA A 255 6.78 -0.17 -1.87
C ALA A 255 5.73 0.89 -2.18
N GLU A 256 5.23 1.62 -1.18
CA GLU A 256 4.24 2.69 -1.34
C GLU A 256 4.72 3.75 -2.33
N PHE A 257 5.96 4.21 -2.18
CA PHE A 257 6.54 5.20 -3.08
C PHE A 257 6.68 4.66 -4.51
N TYR A 258 7.08 3.40 -4.65
CA TYR A 258 7.17 2.73 -5.94
C TYR A 258 5.79 2.64 -6.59
N TRP A 259 4.74 2.31 -5.85
CA TRP A 259 3.38 2.26 -6.38
C TRP A 259 2.85 3.63 -6.84
N ILE A 260 3.20 4.73 -6.14
CA ILE A 260 2.69 6.10 -6.42
C ILE A 260 3.49 6.84 -7.51
N ILE A 261 4.74 6.46 -7.78
CA ILE A 261 5.63 7.25 -8.67
C ILE A 261 6.37 6.34 -9.67
N ASN A 262 6.27 5.02 -9.53
CA ASN A 262 7.05 4.03 -10.28
C ASN A 262 8.56 4.33 -10.26
N VAL A 263 9.05 4.76 -9.10
CA VAL A 263 10.46 5.06 -8.87
C VAL A 263 10.96 4.22 -7.72
N HIS A 264 12.02 3.44 -7.96
CA HIS A 264 12.71 2.74 -6.89
C HIS A 264 13.48 3.73 -6.02
N LEU A 265 12.82 4.26 -4.98
CA LEU A 265 13.33 5.32 -4.13
C LEU A 265 14.73 5.05 -3.58
N PRO A 266 15.06 3.83 -3.08
CA PRO A 266 16.42 3.53 -2.63
C PRO A 266 17.45 3.72 -3.74
N ASN A 267 17.19 3.20 -4.93
CA ASN A 267 18.18 3.26 -6.02
C ASN A 267 18.38 4.69 -6.50
N LYS A 268 17.29 5.47 -6.60
CA LYS A 268 17.38 6.86 -7.03
C LYS A 268 18.07 7.73 -5.97
N CYS A 269 17.72 7.56 -4.70
CA CYS A 269 18.29 8.32 -3.59
C CYS A 269 19.76 7.96 -3.35
N TYR A 270 20.07 6.66 -3.23
CA TYR A 270 21.45 6.20 -3.03
C TYR A 270 22.30 6.43 -4.27
N GLY A 271 21.77 6.25 -5.49
CA GLY A 271 22.52 6.56 -6.72
C GLY A 271 22.92 8.04 -6.82
N HIS A 272 22.02 8.96 -6.46
CA HIS A 272 22.36 10.39 -6.39
C HIS A 272 23.41 10.66 -5.32
N HIS A 273 23.24 10.05 -4.14
CA HIS A 273 24.18 10.21 -3.05
C HIS A 273 25.58 9.69 -3.43
N ASP A 274 25.66 8.52 -4.06
CA ASP A 274 26.88 7.87 -4.53
C ASP A 274 27.62 8.73 -5.55
N SER A 275 26.89 9.48 -6.40
CA SER A 275 27.51 10.43 -7.33
C SER A 275 28.22 11.61 -6.63
N HIS A 276 27.76 11.99 -5.44
CA HIS A 276 28.29 13.14 -4.68
C HIS A 276 29.33 12.74 -3.61
N ILE A 277 29.30 11.49 -3.14
CA ILE A 277 30.24 10.95 -2.14
C ILE A 277 31.71 11.24 -2.52
N PRO A 278 32.21 10.96 -3.74
CA PRO A 278 33.62 11.19 -4.08
C PRO A 278 34.06 12.65 -3.88
N ARG A 279 33.20 13.61 -4.25
CA ARG A 279 33.49 15.04 -4.10
C ARG A 279 33.49 15.46 -2.62
N LEU A 280 32.54 14.96 -1.83
CA LEU A 280 32.50 15.19 -0.39
C LEU A 280 33.72 14.59 0.31
N LEU A 281 34.11 13.35 -0.01
CA LEU A 281 35.32 12.70 0.52
C LEU A 281 36.58 13.52 0.21
N THR A 282 36.68 14.09 -1.00
CA THR A 282 37.80 14.96 -1.40
C THR A 282 37.87 16.22 -0.53
N LEU A 283 36.75 16.93 -0.35
CA LEU A 283 36.69 18.13 0.49
C LEU A 283 37.01 17.82 1.96
N PHE A 284 36.52 16.69 2.47
CA PHE A 284 36.79 16.27 3.83
C PHE A 284 38.27 15.88 4.02
N ARG A 285 38.89 15.16 3.08
CA ARG A 285 40.33 14.85 3.11
C ARG A 285 41.18 16.13 3.12
N GLN A 286 40.81 17.16 2.35
CA GLN A 286 41.48 18.47 2.40
C GLN A 286 41.37 19.14 3.79
N LYS A 287 40.26 18.93 4.51
CA LYS A 287 40.11 19.39 5.91
C LYS A 287 40.87 18.53 6.91
N VAL A 288 41.02 17.22 6.70
CA VAL A 288 41.84 16.33 7.55
C VAL A 288 43.31 16.75 7.55
N SER A 289 43.80 17.31 6.45
CA SER A 289 45.17 17.81 6.35
C SER A 289 45.46 19.02 7.26
N ARG A 290 44.44 19.60 7.93
CA ARG A 290 44.60 20.66 8.94
C ARG A 290 44.70 20.03 10.32
N THR A 291 45.83 20.24 11.01
CA THR A 291 46.21 19.54 12.25
C THR A 291 45.22 19.79 13.40
N GLY A 292 44.78 18.74 14.10
CA GLY A 292 43.91 18.85 15.28
C GLY A 292 43.16 17.56 15.66
N LYS A 293 42.43 17.58 16.78
CA LYS A 293 41.61 16.43 17.25
C LYS A 293 40.56 15.98 16.22
N ILE A 294 40.05 16.94 15.44
CA ILE A 294 39.06 16.72 14.37
C ILE A 294 39.68 15.93 13.21
N ALA A 295 40.93 16.21 12.84
CA ALA A 295 41.64 15.46 11.79
C ALA A 295 41.84 14.00 12.16
N ASN A 296 42.18 13.71 13.43
CA ASN A 296 42.36 12.33 13.91
C ASN A 296 41.04 11.55 13.91
N ALA A 297 39.93 12.18 14.32
CA ALA A 297 38.59 11.57 14.27
C ALA A 297 38.16 11.30 12.82
N LEU A 298 38.41 12.24 11.90
CA LEU A 298 38.12 12.07 10.48
C LEU A 298 38.97 10.96 9.86
N ALA A 299 40.28 10.88 10.18
CA ALA A 299 41.17 9.83 9.68
C ALA A 299 40.73 8.42 10.12
N ALA A 300 40.27 8.26 11.36
CA ALA A 300 39.70 7.00 11.84
C ALA A 300 38.41 6.62 11.09
N ILE A 301 37.56 7.61 10.79
CA ILE A 301 36.34 7.40 10.00
C ILE A 301 36.68 6.95 8.57
N PHE A 302 37.63 7.61 7.90
CA PHE A 302 38.08 7.23 6.56
C PHE A 302 38.67 5.83 6.51
N LYS A 303 39.50 5.47 7.50
CA LYS A 303 40.07 4.12 7.59
C LYS A 303 38.98 3.05 7.69
N SER A 304 37.96 3.27 8.53
CA SER A 304 36.83 2.33 8.66
C SER A 304 35.99 2.22 7.37
N HIS A 305 35.78 3.34 6.67
CA HIS A 305 35.08 3.34 5.38
C HIS A 305 35.86 2.57 4.32
N ASP A 306 37.15 2.85 4.16
CA ASP A 306 38.00 2.23 3.14
C ASP A 306 38.20 0.72 3.39
N GLU A 307 38.17 0.25 4.65
CA GLU A 307 38.20 -1.17 5.01
C GLU A 307 36.87 -1.91 4.75
N GLN A 308 35.74 -1.20 4.72
CA GLN A 308 34.41 -1.76 4.46
C GLN A 308 34.04 -1.73 2.98
N VAL A 309 34.42 -0.68 2.24
CA VAL A 309 34.32 -0.65 0.76
C VAL A 309 35.01 -1.85 0.12
N LYS A 310 36.10 -2.35 0.74
CA LYS A 310 36.82 -3.54 0.28
C LYS A 310 36.11 -4.87 0.58
N ARG A 311 35.18 -4.89 1.54
CA ARG A 311 34.51 -6.12 2.02
C ARG A 311 33.15 -6.31 1.40
N ASP A 312 32.33 -5.27 1.39
CA ASP A 312 30.99 -5.27 0.83
C ASP A 312 30.91 -4.05 -0.10
N ASN A 313 30.42 -4.20 -1.33
CA ASN A 313 30.16 -3.10 -2.28
C ASN A 313 29.15 -2.03 -1.75
N PHE A 314 28.87 -1.99 -0.43
CA PHE A 314 27.93 -1.15 0.31
C PHE A 314 28.61 -0.11 1.22
N GLY A 315 29.81 0.38 0.88
CA GLY A 315 30.52 1.40 1.67
C GLY A 315 29.74 2.70 1.94
N ASN A 316 28.73 3.00 1.10
CA ASN A 316 28.02 4.27 1.08
C ASN A 316 27.05 4.47 2.26
N THR A 317 26.48 3.40 2.82
CA THR A 317 25.54 3.45 3.95
C THR A 317 26.18 4.01 5.24
N ILE A 318 27.48 3.76 5.43
CA ILE A 318 28.23 4.22 6.60
C ILE A 318 28.60 5.69 6.46
N PHE A 319 28.89 6.14 5.24
CA PHE A 319 29.12 7.57 4.98
C PHE A 319 27.85 8.36 5.30
N VAL A 320 26.69 7.95 4.79
CA VAL A 320 25.37 8.58 5.09
C VAL A 320 25.11 8.64 6.59
N ARG A 321 25.25 7.50 7.30
CA ARG A 321 25.03 7.43 8.75
C ARG A 321 25.96 8.34 9.55
N ARG A 322 27.09 8.74 8.98
CA ARG A 322 28.10 9.60 9.64
C ARG A 322 28.04 11.05 9.17
N ILE A 323 27.27 11.40 8.13
CA ILE A 323 27.02 12.80 7.69
C ILE A 323 26.64 13.72 8.86
N PRO A 324 25.76 13.34 9.80
CA PRO A 324 25.44 14.19 10.95
C PRO A 324 26.67 14.48 11.83
N VAL A 325 27.57 13.51 12.00
CA VAL A 325 28.84 13.71 12.71
C VAL A 325 29.73 14.70 11.96
N PHE A 326 29.78 14.62 10.62
CA PHE A 326 30.53 15.57 9.79
C PHE A 326 29.96 17.00 9.84
N LEU A 327 28.64 17.15 9.93
CA LEU A 327 27.96 18.45 9.96
C LEU A 327 27.97 19.12 11.34
N ASN A 328 28.02 18.33 12.42
CA ASN A 328 28.06 18.82 13.81
C ASN A 328 29.48 19.12 14.32
N LEU A 329 30.53 18.89 13.51
CA LEU A 329 31.93 19.25 13.83
C LEU A 329 32.23 20.75 13.56
N ARG A 330 31.33 21.65 13.96
CA ARG A 330 31.56 23.11 13.90
C ARG A 330 32.39 23.61 15.07
#